data_AF-A0A956F5X2-F1
#
_entry.id   AF-A0A956F5X2-F1
#
_cell.length_a   1.000
_cell.length_b   1.000
_cell.length_c   1.000
_cell.angle_alpha   90.00
_cell.angle_beta   90.00
_cell.angle_gamma   90.00
#
_symmetry.space_group_name_H-M   'P 1'
#
loop_
_entity.id
_entity.type
_entity.pdbx_description
1 polymer ?
#
loop_
_entity_poly.entity_id
_entity_poly.type
_entity_poly.pdbx_seq_one_letter_code
_entity_poly.pdbx_strand_id
1 'polypeptide(L)'
;MAEPRRPARPAWAPRVLAALPWLLVTGLGLALLWPVPTGAMPLSADHTVHLTRISLLADELAQGRLRGWSSAWFFGTPVGELYPVLGDLVIIALRALGLGLLSWPQAYALGFTLVFLVQGWAMLRVGRALGLGPLPGLVAGLLVLADVGAYREGGWIYTVFYGVWPQALATALTWLALAEIAVACETEDSRTRRRRVATGALAMGAALLAHPMAMMSFAIGGPLLVLTLGMRSYADLRRTAAVASISAALGVASAAWWLVPMLQHRGWMASYGWLWQPLDRMAAQVAQGHWTQGMPPAVGAVVGLGLVMLAVLGRRPARFIAAFAVLSWLLASHEALWELRLDQLSEGFAHIQYQRFLITAKPGLFLAAGAALALLL
;
A
#
# COMPACT_ATOMS: atom_id res chain seq x y z
N MET A 1 -14.07 -57.14 -4.17
CA MET A 1 -14.59 -56.01 -3.36
C MET A 1 -14.46 -54.75 -4.21
N ALA A 2 -15.58 -54.16 -4.63
CA ALA A 2 -15.56 -52.92 -5.42
C ALA A 2 -15.30 -51.74 -4.47
N GLU A 3 -14.28 -50.94 -4.77
CA GLU A 3 -13.93 -49.75 -4.00
C GLU A 3 -15.12 -48.75 -4.03
N PRO A 4 -15.62 -48.27 -2.88
CA PRO A 4 -16.74 -47.35 -2.86
C PRO A 4 -16.35 -46.04 -3.56
N ARG A 5 -17.05 -45.72 -4.66
CA ARG A 5 -16.88 -44.46 -5.39
C ARG A 5 -17.11 -43.29 -4.42
N ARG A 6 -16.06 -42.51 -4.14
CA ARG A 6 -16.19 -41.27 -3.37
C ARG A 6 -17.22 -40.37 -4.07
N PRO A 7 -18.20 -39.81 -3.33
CA PRO A 7 -19.18 -38.92 -3.92
C PRO A 7 -18.47 -37.73 -4.57
N ALA A 8 -18.82 -37.44 -5.82
CA ALA A 8 -18.25 -36.32 -6.56
C ALA A 8 -18.51 -35.03 -5.78
N ARG A 9 -17.45 -34.30 -5.44
CA ARG A 9 -17.60 -32.99 -4.79
C ARG A 9 -18.39 -32.08 -5.74
N PRO A 10 -19.40 -31.35 -5.23
CA PRO A 10 -20.21 -30.50 -6.08
C PRO A 10 -19.37 -29.37 -6.69
N ALA A 11 -19.67 -29.00 -7.94
CA ALA A 11 -18.89 -28.04 -8.73
C ALA A 11 -18.75 -26.63 -8.10
N TRP A 12 -19.59 -26.30 -7.11
CA TRP A 12 -19.54 -25.02 -6.39
C TRP A 12 -18.47 -24.99 -5.29
N ALA A 13 -18.09 -26.14 -4.72
CA ALA A 13 -17.19 -26.20 -3.57
C ALA A 13 -15.81 -25.55 -3.82
N PRO A 14 -15.15 -25.74 -4.97
CA PRO A 14 -13.88 -25.06 -5.25
C PRO A 14 -13.99 -23.54 -5.34
N ARG A 15 -15.13 -23.02 -5.83
CA ARG A 15 -15.37 -21.58 -5.97
C ARG A 15 -15.57 -20.93 -4.60
N VAL A 16 -16.32 -21.58 -3.71
CA VAL A 16 -16.53 -21.11 -2.34
C VAL A 16 -15.22 -21.09 -1.56
N LEU A 17 -14.41 -22.15 -1.65
CA LEU A 17 -13.09 -22.20 -1.02
C LEU A 17 -12.14 -21.12 -1.55
N ALA A 18 -12.20 -20.81 -2.85
CA ALA A 18 -11.38 -19.74 -3.45
C ALA A 18 -11.81 -18.32 -3.00
N ALA A 19 -13.10 -18.14 -2.67
CA ALA A 19 -13.68 -16.89 -2.19
C ALA A 19 -13.50 -16.70 -0.67
N LEU A 20 -13.35 -17.77 0.11
CA LEU A 20 -13.26 -17.72 1.57
C LEU A 20 -12.24 -16.69 2.09
N PRO A 21 -10.98 -16.60 1.59
CA PRO A 21 -10.03 -15.59 2.07
C PRO A 21 -10.54 -14.15 1.88
N TRP A 22 -11.25 -13.88 0.79
CA TRP A 22 -11.82 -12.56 0.52
C TRP A 22 -12.97 -12.27 1.47
N LEU A 23 -13.84 -13.24 1.73
CA LEU A 23 -14.95 -13.10 2.67
C LEU A 23 -14.46 -12.85 4.10
N LEU A 24 -13.40 -13.55 4.54
CA LEU A 24 -12.81 -13.37 5.86
C LEU A 24 -12.20 -11.97 6.04
N VAL A 25 -11.41 -11.52 5.07
CA VAL A 25 -10.82 -10.17 5.09
C VAL A 25 -11.91 -9.10 5.06
N THR A 26 -12.92 -9.26 4.20
CA THR A 26 -14.05 -8.33 4.13
C THR A 26 -14.86 -8.32 5.41
N GLY A 27 -15.20 -9.49 5.95
CA GLY A 27 -15.97 -9.62 7.20
C GLY A 27 -15.25 -8.96 8.38
N LEU A 28 -13.95 -9.23 8.55
CA LEU A 28 -13.14 -8.59 9.59
C LEU A 28 -13.10 -7.07 9.40
N GLY A 29 -12.82 -6.58 8.19
CA GLY A 29 -12.73 -5.14 7.92
C GLY A 29 -14.03 -4.40 8.19
N LEU A 30 -15.17 -4.98 7.80
CA LEU A 30 -16.49 -4.41 8.10
C LEU A 30 -16.80 -4.42 9.59
N ALA A 31 -16.44 -5.50 10.30
CA ALA A 31 -16.65 -5.61 11.73
C ALA A 31 -15.81 -4.59 12.52
N LEU A 32 -14.52 -4.43 12.16
CA LEU A 32 -13.63 -3.46 12.79
C LEU A 32 -14.11 -2.01 12.57
N LEU A 33 -14.57 -1.69 11.36
CA LEU A 33 -15.02 -0.34 11.03
C LEU A 33 -16.45 0.00 11.49
N TRP A 34 -17.19 -0.93 12.09
CA TRP A 34 -18.57 -0.65 12.48
C TRP A 34 -18.67 0.58 13.41
N PRO A 35 -19.61 1.53 13.19
CA PRO A 35 -20.73 1.52 12.25
C PRO A 35 -20.45 2.20 10.89
N VAL A 36 -19.22 2.53 10.53
CA VAL A 36 -18.89 3.28 9.31
C VAL A 36 -19.51 2.71 8.02
N PRO A 37 -19.55 1.39 7.79
CA PRO A 37 -20.16 0.83 6.59
C PRO A 37 -21.66 1.13 6.42
N THR A 38 -22.37 1.58 7.47
CA THR A 38 -23.78 2.01 7.37
C THR A 38 -23.95 3.45 6.89
N GLY A 39 -22.85 4.12 6.49
CA GLY A 39 -22.86 5.53 6.11
C GLY A 39 -22.54 6.50 7.26
N ALA A 40 -22.16 5.98 8.43
CA ALA A 40 -21.76 6.80 9.57
C ALA A 40 -20.32 7.29 9.40
N MET A 41 -20.15 8.54 8.99
CA MET A 41 -18.81 9.10 8.79
C MET A 41 -18.01 9.14 10.11
N PRO A 42 -16.77 8.62 10.13
CA PRO A 42 -15.88 8.82 11.27
C PRO A 42 -15.54 10.30 11.44
N LEU A 43 -15.67 10.80 12.68
CA LEU A 43 -15.40 12.18 13.05
C LEU A 43 -14.11 12.23 13.87
N SER A 44 -13.00 12.53 13.20
CA SER A 44 -11.68 12.72 13.81
C SER A 44 -10.77 13.53 12.89
N ALA A 45 -9.51 13.74 13.29
CA ALA A 45 -8.56 14.72 12.77
C ALA A 45 -8.70 15.06 11.26
N ASP A 46 -8.20 14.21 10.36
CA ASP A 46 -8.14 14.54 8.93
C ASP A 46 -9.43 14.22 8.16
N HIS A 47 -10.42 13.55 8.78
CA HIS A 47 -11.60 13.10 8.04
C HIS A 47 -12.46 14.26 7.52
N THR A 48 -12.65 15.30 8.33
CA THR A 48 -13.39 16.49 7.90
C THR A 48 -12.62 17.29 6.86
N VAL A 49 -11.30 17.37 6.98
CA VAL A 49 -10.40 17.96 5.98
C VAL A 49 -10.53 17.26 4.62
N HIS A 50 -10.53 15.92 4.62
CA HIS A 50 -10.74 15.15 3.40
C HIS A 50 -12.14 15.38 2.82
N LEU A 51 -13.20 15.37 3.64
CA LEU A 51 -14.57 15.63 3.18
C LEU A 51 -14.70 17.00 2.49
N THR A 52 -14.12 18.04 3.10
CA THR A 52 -14.13 19.39 2.51
C THR A 52 -13.40 19.39 1.16
N ARG A 53 -12.19 18.82 1.10
CA ARG A 53 -11.41 18.74 -0.15
C ARG A 53 -12.16 17.99 -1.25
N ILE A 54 -12.85 16.90 -0.90
CA ILE A 54 -13.69 16.11 -1.80
C ILE A 54 -14.82 16.96 -2.39
N SER A 55 -15.53 17.71 -1.55
CA SER A 55 -16.60 18.59 -2.01
C SER A 55 -16.08 19.65 -2.98
N LEU A 56 -14.95 20.30 -2.64
CA LEU A 56 -14.34 21.31 -3.49
C LEU A 56 -13.88 20.74 -4.84
N LEU A 57 -13.27 19.55 -4.84
CA LEU A 57 -12.88 18.89 -6.08
C LEU A 57 -14.10 18.51 -6.93
N ALA A 58 -15.20 18.12 -6.30
CA ALA A 58 -16.44 17.82 -7.01
C ALA A 58 -17.02 19.05 -7.72
N ASP A 59 -16.95 20.23 -7.09
CA ASP A 59 -17.41 21.49 -7.70
C ASP A 59 -16.55 21.87 -8.92
N GLU A 60 -15.24 21.60 -8.89
CA GLU A 60 -14.36 21.78 -10.05
C GLU A 60 -14.69 20.79 -11.17
N LEU A 61 -14.90 19.51 -10.83
CA LEU A 61 -15.25 18.47 -11.80
C LEU A 61 -16.60 18.74 -12.47
N ALA A 62 -17.58 19.28 -11.72
CA ALA A 62 -18.87 19.69 -12.27
C ALA A 62 -18.74 20.79 -13.34
N GLN A 63 -17.64 21.55 -13.31
CA GLN A 63 -17.30 22.57 -14.29
C GLN A 63 -16.32 22.07 -15.38
N GLY A 64 -16.08 20.75 -15.44
CA GLY A 64 -15.17 20.13 -16.41
C GLY A 64 -13.69 20.35 -16.11
N ARG A 65 -13.33 20.70 -14.87
CA ARG A 65 -11.94 20.98 -14.47
C ARG A 65 -11.43 19.92 -13.49
N LEU A 66 -10.16 19.54 -13.65
CA LEU A 66 -9.45 18.63 -12.73
C LEU A 66 -8.78 19.38 -11.56
N ARG A 67 -8.72 20.71 -11.65
CA ARG A 67 -8.05 21.60 -10.71
C ARG A 67 -8.58 23.03 -10.86
N GLY A 68 -8.44 23.84 -9.82
CA GLY A 68 -8.88 25.23 -9.82
C GLY A 68 -8.55 25.96 -8.53
N TRP A 69 -9.21 27.10 -8.30
CA TRP A 69 -9.08 27.89 -7.08
C TRP A 69 -10.44 28.02 -6.42
N SER A 70 -10.52 27.67 -5.13
CA SER A 70 -11.74 27.87 -4.33
C SER A 70 -11.50 28.92 -3.26
N SER A 71 -12.39 29.90 -3.14
CA SER A 71 -12.42 30.88 -2.04
C SER A 71 -13.15 30.37 -0.79
N ALA A 72 -13.70 29.15 -0.82
CA ALA A 72 -14.53 28.62 0.27
C ALA A 72 -13.71 28.23 1.52
N TRP A 73 -12.39 28.05 1.39
CA TRP A 73 -11.51 27.71 2.50
C TRP A 73 -10.52 28.85 2.78
N PHE A 74 -10.65 29.50 3.93
CA PHE A 74 -9.85 30.67 4.34
C PHE A 74 -9.84 31.78 3.28
N PHE A 75 -8.68 32.28 2.86
CA PHE A 75 -8.53 33.26 1.78
C PHE A 75 -8.42 32.63 0.39
N GLY A 76 -8.68 31.33 0.32
CA GLY A 76 -8.69 30.52 -0.86
C GLY A 76 -7.60 29.45 -0.86
N THR A 77 -7.85 28.38 -1.61
CA THR A 77 -6.96 27.23 -1.76
C THR A 77 -6.97 26.74 -3.20
N PRO A 78 -5.81 26.33 -3.74
CA PRO A 78 -5.77 25.55 -4.97
C PRO A 78 -6.40 24.17 -4.71
N VAL A 79 -7.35 23.79 -5.56
CA VAL A 79 -8.08 22.53 -5.51
C VAL A 79 -7.44 21.56 -6.50
N GLY A 80 -7.15 20.34 -6.05
CA GLY A 80 -6.61 19.27 -6.91
C GLY A 80 -5.12 19.37 -7.22
N GLU A 81 -4.37 20.31 -6.63
CA GLU A 81 -2.96 20.53 -6.95
C GLU A 81 -1.99 20.19 -5.81
N LEU A 82 -2.37 20.47 -4.56
CA LEU A 82 -1.46 20.38 -3.41
C LEU A 82 -1.48 19.02 -2.68
N TYR A 83 -2.43 18.15 -3.00
CA TYR A 83 -2.51 16.82 -2.43
C TYR A 83 -3.06 15.82 -3.44
N PRO A 84 -2.61 14.54 -3.42
CA PRO A 84 -3.10 13.53 -4.34
C PRO A 84 -4.61 13.28 -4.22
N VAL A 85 -5.26 13.05 -5.35
CA VAL A 85 -6.73 13.13 -5.47
C VAL A 85 -7.42 11.78 -5.66
N LEU A 86 -6.72 10.65 -5.77
CA LEU A 86 -7.36 9.36 -6.05
C LEU A 86 -8.41 9.00 -5.00
N GLY A 87 -8.08 9.17 -3.72
CA GLY A 87 -9.01 8.93 -2.63
C GLY A 87 -10.28 9.77 -2.75
N ASP A 88 -10.12 11.03 -3.15
CA ASP A 88 -11.23 11.95 -3.32
C ASP A 88 -12.11 11.55 -4.50
N LEU A 89 -11.49 11.22 -5.64
CA LEU A 89 -12.16 10.75 -6.85
C LEU A 89 -12.98 9.48 -6.61
N VAL A 90 -12.49 8.54 -5.77
CA VAL A 90 -13.24 7.35 -5.38
C VAL A 90 -14.54 7.73 -4.66
N ILE A 91 -14.48 8.68 -3.73
CA ILE A 91 -15.66 9.11 -2.96
C ILE A 91 -16.64 9.90 -3.83
N ILE A 92 -16.13 10.78 -4.71
CA ILE A 92 -16.95 11.50 -5.69
C ILE A 92 -17.67 10.51 -6.63
N ALA A 93 -16.95 9.51 -7.13
CA ALA A 93 -17.52 8.47 -7.98
C ALA A 93 -18.62 7.67 -7.26
N LEU A 94 -18.41 7.29 -5.99
CA LEU A 94 -19.45 6.62 -5.20
C LEU A 94 -20.70 7.48 -5.03
N ARG A 95 -20.54 8.78 -4.75
CA ARG A 95 -21.67 9.70 -4.64
C ARG A 95 -22.41 9.84 -5.98
N ALA A 96 -21.69 9.97 -7.08
CA ALA A 96 -22.27 10.07 -8.42
C ALA A 96 -23.03 8.80 -8.81
N LEU A 97 -22.46 7.61 -8.54
CA LEU A 97 -23.11 6.31 -8.74
C LEU A 97 -24.32 6.11 -7.84
N GLY A 98 -24.35 6.75 -6.67
CA GLY A 98 -25.51 6.82 -5.79
C GLY A 98 -26.66 7.69 -6.33
N LEU A 99 -26.51 8.34 -7.51
CA LEU A 99 -27.52 9.15 -8.17
C LEU A 99 -28.14 10.23 -7.26
N GLY A 100 -27.35 10.80 -6.35
CA GLY A 100 -27.80 11.82 -5.40
C GLY A 100 -28.47 11.27 -4.14
N LEU A 101 -28.67 9.96 -4.00
CA LEU A 101 -29.21 9.34 -2.78
C LEU A 101 -28.21 9.35 -1.61
N LEU A 102 -26.92 9.48 -1.91
CA LEU A 102 -25.86 9.56 -0.91
C LEU A 102 -25.50 11.02 -0.62
N SER A 103 -25.63 11.40 0.66
CA SER A 103 -25.00 12.61 1.17
C SER A 103 -23.47 12.48 1.12
N TRP A 104 -22.76 13.61 1.18
CA TRP A 104 -21.29 13.63 1.23
C TRP A 104 -20.72 12.78 2.37
N PRO A 105 -21.20 12.88 3.63
CA PRO A 105 -20.74 12.01 4.72
C PRO A 105 -20.98 10.51 4.46
N GLN A 106 -22.12 10.14 3.88
CA GLN A 106 -22.40 8.73 3.56
C GLN A 106 -21.48 8.21 2.46
N ALA A 107 -21.30 8.96 1.37
CA ALA A 107 -20.38 8.59 0.31
C ALA A 107 -18.93 8.48 0.83
N TYR A 108 -18.53 9.40 1.71
CA TYR A 108 -17.23 9.36 2.37
C TYR A 108 -17.07 8.11 3.23
N ALA A 109 -18.04 7.78 4.07
CA ALA A 109 -18.00 6.60 4.94
C ALA A 109 -17.86 5.30 4.13
N LEU A 110 -18.61 5.17 3.03
CA LEU A 110 -18.52 4.03 2.12
C LEU A 110 -17.19 3.99 1.36
N GLY A 111 -16.69 5.13 0.88
CA GLY A 111 -15.40 5.21 0.21
C GLY A 111 -14.22 4.91 1.12
N PHE A 112 -14.24 5.43 2.35
CA PHE A 112 -13.26 5.08 3.37
C PHE A 112 -13.31 3.58 3.72
N THR A 113 -14.52 3.00 3.84
CA THR A 113 -14.69 1.55 4.03
C THR A 113 -14.03 0.76 2.89
N LEU A 114 -14.30 1.15 1.64
CA LEU A 114 -13.69 0.53 0.47
C LEU A 114 -12.16 0.63 0.52
N VAL A 115 -11.62 1.81 0.80
CA VAL A 115 -10.17 2.03 0.89
C VAL A 115 -9.54 1.18 2.00
N PHE A 116 -10.21 1.09 3.16
CA PHE A 116 -9.73 0.25 4.25
C PHE A 116 -9.65 -1.22 3.82
N LEU A 117 -10.70 -1.75 3.18
CA LEU A 117 -10.75 -3.12 2.68
C LEU A 117 -9.71 -3.40 1.58
N VAL A 118 -9.41 -2.42 0.73
CA VAL A 118 -8.38 -2.54 -0.32
C VAL A 118 -7.01 -2.92 0.25
N GLN A 119 -6.68 -2.52 1.48
CA GLN A 119 -5.43 -2.93 2.13
C GLN A 119 -5.33 -4.45 2.27
N GLY A 120 -6.37 -5.09 2.83
CA GLY A 120 -6.40 -6.54 3.01
C GLY A 120 -6.53 -7.29 1.67
N TRP A 121 -7.35 -6.79 0.75
CA TRP A 121 -7.52 -7.35 -0.58
C TRP A 121 -6.24 -7.31 -1.43
N ALA A 122 -5.47 -6.22 -1.31
CA ALA A 122 -4.17 -6.11 -1.94
C ALA A 122 -3.24 -7.22 -1.44
N MET A 123 -3.21 -7.51 -0.14
CA MET A 123 -2.36 -8.56 0.43
C MET A 123 -2.74 -9.97 -0.04
N LEU A 124 -4.04 -10.26 -0.17
CA LEU A 124 -4.50 -11.51 -0.78
C LEU A 124 -3.95 -11.68 -2.19
N ARG A 125 -3.94 -10.59 -2.97
CA ARG A 125 -3.44 -10.60 -4.34
C ARG A 125 -1.92 -10.66 -4.41
N VAL A 126 -1.22 -9.92 -3.56
CA VAL A 126 0.26 -9.89 -3.47
C VAL A 126 0.79 -11.27 -3.08
N GLY A 127 0.23 -11.90 -2.04
CA GLY A 127 0.64 -13.25 -1.62
C GLY A 127 0.49 -14.29 -2.74
N ARG A 128 -0.62 -14.23 -3.49
CA ARG A 128 -0.85 -15.11 -4.66
C ARG A 128 0.10 -14.78 -5.83
N ALA A 129 0.27 -13.51 -6.15
CA ALA A 129 1.12 -13.06 -7.25
C ALA A 129 2.57 -13.52 -7.06
N LEU A 130 3.06 -13.46 -5.82
CA LEU A 130 4.44 -13.79 -5.47
C LEU A 130 4.66 -15.30 -5.21
N GLY A 131 3.63 -16.12 -5.44
CA GLY A 131 3.73 -17.58 -5.32
C GLY A 131 3.82 -18.10 -3.89
N LEU A 132 3.48 -17.28 -2.89
CA LEU A 132 3.45 -17.69 -1.47
C LEU A 132 2.20 -18.53 -1.14
N GLY A 133 1.17 -18.46 -1.99
CA GLY A 133 -0.10 -19.15 -1.80
C GLY A 133 -1.17 -18.28 -1.13
N PRO A 134 -2.38 -18.84 -0.89
CA PRO A 134 -3.50 -18.07 -0.37
C PRO A 134 -3.37 -17.74 1.13
N LEU A 135 -2.74 -18.63 1.91
CA LEU A 135 -2.63 -18.46 3.36
C LEU A 135 -1.73 -17.28 3.76
N PRO A 136 -0.51 -17.08 3.19
CA PRO A 136 0.30 -15.92 3.53
C PRO A 136 -0.38 -14.59 3.21
N GLY A 137 -1.07 -14.51 2.08
CA GLY A 137 -1.87 -13.33 1.72
C GLY A 137 -3.05 -13.10 2.66
N LEU A 138 -3.71 -14.17 3.13
CA LEU A 138 -4.79 -14.08 4.11
C LEU A 138 -4.29 -13.57 5.46
N VAL A 139 -3.24 -14.18 6.01
CA VAL A 139 -2.63 -13.74 7.26
C VAL A 139 -2.21 -12.28 7.17
N ALA A 140 -1.51 -11.90 6.09
CA ALA A 140 -1.11 -10.52 5.89
C ALA A 140 -2.30 -9.55 5.78
N GLY A 141 -3.36 -9.97 5.08
CA GLY A 141 -4.59 -9.19 4.94
C GLY A 141 -5.34 -9.01 6.26
N LEU A 142 -5.35 -10.01 7.14
CA LEU A 142 -5.96 -9.89 8.47
C LEU A 142 -5.10 -9.02 9.39
N LEU A 143 -3.79 -9.24 9.40
CA LEU A 143 -2.85 -8.47 10.24
C LEU A 143 -2.81 -7.00 9.85
N VAL A 144 -2.84 -6.64 8.56
CA VAL A 144 -2.83 -5.23 8.14
C VAL A 144 -4.10 -4.49 8.56
N LEU A 145 -5.26 -5.16 8.58
CA LEU A 145 -6.52 -4.55 9.02
C LEU A 145 -6.61 -4.48 10.55
N ALA A 146 -6.06 -5.46 11.26
CA ALA A 146 -6.07 -5.53 12.72
C ALA A 146 -4.87 -4.86 13.41
N ASP A 147 -3.91 -4.34 12.63
CA ASP A 147 -2.74 -3.65 13.15
C ASP A 147 -3.18 -2.41 13.94
N VAL A 148 -2.95 -2.39 15.25
CA VAL A 148 -3.23 -1.22 16.09
C VAL A 148 -2.41 -0.01 15.61
N GLY A 149 -1.14 -0.27 15.26
CA GLY A 149 -0.18 0.74 14.83
C GLY A 149 0.10 1.82 15.86
N ALA A 150 0.64 2.94 15.38
CA ALA A 150 0.98 4.12 16.17
C ALA A 150 0.98 5.36 15.27
N TYR A 151 1.09 6.54 15.88
CA TYR A 151 1.15 7.79 15.14
C TYR A 151 2.31 7.76 14.13
N ARG A 152 2.01 7.99 12.84
CA ARG A 152 2.93 7.92 11.68
C ARG A 152 3.54 6.53 11.37
N GLU A 153 3.13 5.46 12.05
CA GLU A 153 3.50 4.06 11.72
C GLU A 153 2.40 3.28 11.00
N GLY A 154 1.26 3.91 10.73
CA GLY A 154 0.12 3.24 10.10
C GLY A 154 -0.76 2.55 11.13
N GLY A 155 -1.40 1.46 10.71
CA GLY A 155 -2.39 0.76 11.52
C GLY A 155 -3.64 1.58 11.81
N TRP A 156 -4.45 1.10 12.74
CA TRP A 156 -5.72 1.68 13.16
C TRP A 156 -5.57 3.12 13.63
N ILE A 157 -4.60 3.38 14.52
CA ILE A 157 -4.39 4.72 15.08
C ILE A 157 -4.19 5.74 13.95
N TYR A 158 -3.29 5.48 13.01
CA TYR A 158 -2.97 6.47 11.99
C TYR A 158 -3.97 6.50 10.83
N THR A 159 -4.44 5.32 10.38
CA THR A 159 -5.33 5.18 9.22
C THR A 159 -6.75 5.58 9.56
N VAL A 160 -7.27 5.12 10.70
CA VAL A 160 -8.68 5.22 11.07
C VAL A 160 -8.89 6.35 12.07
N PHE A 161 -8.07 6.45 13.12
CA PHE A 161 -8.28 7.50 14.12
C PHE A 161 -7.78 8.87 13.64
N TYR A 162 -6.59 8.97 13.04
CA TYR A 162 -6.12 10.25 12.48
C TYR A 162 -6.69 10.55 11.09
N GLY A 163 -7.19 9.53 10.36
CA GLY A 163 -7.74 9.70 9.03
C GLY A 163 -6.72 9.75 7.90
N VAL A 164 -5.48 9.28 8.12
CA VAL A 164 -4.42 9.26 7.09
C VAL A 164 -4.54 8.04 6.17
N TRP A 165 -5.77 7.67 5.83
CA TRP A 165 -6.10 6.56 4.96
C TRP A 165 -5.61 6.68 3.51
N PRO A 166 -5.38 7.88 2.92
CA PRO A 166 -4.81 7.95 1.57
C PRO A 166 -3.41 7.33 1.51
N GLN A 167 -2.63 7.44 2.59
CA GLN A 167 -1.32 6.80 2.67
C GLN A 167 -1.42 5.27 2.75
N ALA A 168 -2.40 4.76 3.50
CA ALA A 168 -2.64 3.33 3.60
C ALA A 168 -3.05 2.74 2.24
N LEU A 169 -3.93 3.44 1.51
CA LEU A 169 -4.30 3.12 0.12
C LEU A 169 -3.08 3.10 -0.80
N ALA A 170 -2.28 4.15 -0.78
CA ALA A 170 -1.08 4.27 -1.60
C ALA A 170 -0.12 3.11 -1.33
N THR A 171 0.07 2.76 -0.05
CA THR A 171 0.95 1.66 0.37
C THR A 171 0.45 0.32 -0.17
N ALA A 172 -0.86 0.02 -0.05
CA ALA A 172 -1.45 -1.20 -0.59
C ALA A 172 -1.27 -1.30 -2.12
N LEU A 173 -1.47 -0.18 -2.83
CA LEU A 173 -1.30 -0.09 -4.28
C LEU A 173 0.18 -0.18 -4.70
N THR A 174 1.11 0.37 -3.92
CA THR A 174 2.55 0.22 -4.13
C THR A 174 2.97 -1.24 -4.06
N TRP A 175 2.54 -1.96 -3.02
CA TRP A 175 2.85 -3.39 -2.90
C TRP A 175 2.24 -4.21 -4.03
N LEU A 176 0.99 -3.91 -4.42
CA LEU A 176 0.37 -4.52 -5.59
C LEU A 176 1.16 -4.25 -6.87
N ALA A 177 1.57 -3.00 -7.11
CA ALA A 177 2.34 -2.61 -8.28
C ALA A 177 3.66 -3.37 -8.37
N LEU A 178 4.45 -3.38 -7.27
CA LEU A 178 5.72 -4.08 -7.21
C LEU A 178 5.55 -5.59 -7.41
N ALA A 179 4.50 -6.19 -6.85
CA ALA A 179 4.21 -7.61 -7.04
C ALA A 179 3.85 -7.96 -8.49
N GLU A 180 3.01 -7.15 -9.13
CA GLU A 180 2.63 -7.34 -10.54
C GLU A 180 3.83 -7.16 -11.48
N ILE A 181 4.70 -6.17 -11.20
CA ILE A 181 5.95 -5.96 -11.94
C ILE A 181 6.91 -7.14 -11.75
N ALA A 182 7.08 -7.63 -10.52
CA ALA A 182 7.93 -8.80 -10.25
C ALA A 182 7.48 -10.04 -11.05
N VAL A 183 6.17 -10.29 -11.10
CA VAL A 183 5.60 -11.38 -11.93
C VAL A 183 5.84 -11.13 -13.42
N ALA A 184 5.69 -9.89 -13.89
CA ALA A 184 5.99 -9.53 -15.28
C ALA A 184 7.47 -9.81 -15.64
N CYS A 185 8.39 -9.55 -14.70
CA CYS A 185 9.81 -9.83 -14.89
C CYS A 185 10.08 -11.34 -15.02
N GLU A 186 9.40 -12.21 -14.28
CA GLU A 186 9.67 -13.66 -14.29
C GLU A 186 8.87 -14.47 -15.31
N THR A 187 7.73 -13.99 -15.81
CA THR A 187 6.89 -14.77 -16.74
C THR A 187 7.41 -14.84 -18.18
N GLU A 188 7.54 -16.05 -18.73
CA GLU A 188 7.91 -16.25 -20.15
C GLU A 188 6.76 -15.94 -21.12
N ASP A 189 5.51 -16.10 -20.68
CA ASP A 189 4.35 -15.75 -21.52
C ASP A 189 4.24 -14.23 -21.73
N SER A 190 4.37 -13.82 -22.98
CA SER A 190 4.28 -12.42 -23.40
C SER A 190 2.90 -11.79 -23.15
N ARG A 191 1.81 -12.57 -23.26
CA ARG A 191 0.46 -12.04 -23.00
C ARG A 191 0.28 -11.74 -21.52
N THR A 192 0.66 -12.68 -20.66
CA THR A 192 0.69 -12.48 -19.21
C THR A 192 1.60 -11.32 -18.86
N ARG A 193 2.80 -11.23 -19.43
CA ARG A 193 3.74 -10.12 -19.21
C ARG A 193 3.10 -8.76 -19.47
N ARG A 194 2.48 -8.55 -20.64
CA ARG A 194 1.81 -7.28 -20.98
C ARG A 194 0.70 -6.93 -20.00
N ARG A 195 -0.13 -7.91 -19.62
CA ARG A 195 -1.21 -7.70 -18.64
C ARG A 195 -0.66 -7.29 -17.27
N ARG A 196 0.42 -7.93 -16.83
CA ARG A 196 1.08 -7.65 -15.55
C ARG A 196 1.76 -6.29 -15.55
N VAL A 197 2.44 -5.92 -16.64
CA VAL A 197 2.98 -4.55 -16.86
C VAL A 197 1.88 -3.51 -16.77
N ALA A 198 0.76 -3.70 -17.46
CA ALA A 198 -0.36 -2.77 -17.44
C ALA A 198 -0.99 -2.66 -16.04
N THR A 199 -1.22 -3.79 -15.37
CA THR A 199 -1.79 -3.79 -14.00
C THR A 199 -0.84 -3.12 -13.02
N GLY A 200 0.47 -3.42 -13.10
CA GLY A 200 1.50 -2.81 -12.26
C GLY A 200 1.64 -1.32 -12.49
N ALA A 201 1.61 -0.86 -13.75
CA ALA A 201 1.65 0.55 -14.11
C ALA A 201 0.41 1.30 -13.58
N LEU A 202 -0.79 0.75 -13.75
CA LEU A 202 -2.02 1.35 -13.23
C LEU A 202 -2.02 1.41 -11.69
N ALA A 203 -1.57 0.35 -11.01
CA ALA A 203 -1.44 0.35 -9.56
C ALA A 203 -0.39 1.37 -9.08
N MET A 204 0.71 1.54 -9.82
CA MET A 204 1.73 2.54 -9.54
C MET A 204 1.20 3.97 -9.71
N GLY A 205 0.55 4.26 -10.83
CA GLY A 205 -0.12 5.55 -11.06
C GLY A 205 -1.15 5.86 -9.99
N ALA A 206 -1.97 4.88 -9.64
CA ALA A 206 -2.95 4.99 -8.58
C ALA A 206 -2.31 5.23 -7.20
N ALA A 207 -1.20 4.56 -6.88
CA ALA A 207 -0.46 4.80 -5.63
C ALA A 207 0.10 6.22 -5.57
N LEU A 208 0.68 6.72 -6.66
CA LEU A 208 1.18 8.10 -6.78
C LEU A 208 0.06 9.13 -6.63
N LEU A 209 -1.11 8.84 -7.19
CA LEU A 209 -2.32 9.66 -7.05
C LEU A 209 -3.02 9.50 -5.69
N ALA A 210 -2.59 8.56 -4.83
CA ALA A 210 -3.15 8.36 -3.49
C ALA A 210 -2.30 9.04 -2.40
N HIS A 211 -0.96 8.98 -2.50
CA HIS A 211 -0.08 9.58 -1.51
C HIS A 211 1.36 9.82 -2.04
N PRO A 212 2.03 10.96 -1.74
CA PRO A 212 3.39 11.23 -2.20
C PRO A 212 4.45 10.24 -1.69
N MET A 213 4.22 9.60 -0.53
CA MET A 213 5.11 8.53 -0.01
C MET A 213 5.28 7.34 -0.98
N ALA A 214 4.35 7.15 -1.93
CA ALA A 214 4.52 6.16 -2.97
C ALA A 214 5.76 6.45 -3.85
N MET A 215 6.09 7.72 -4.10
CA MET A 215 7.29 8.11 -4.86
C MET A 215 8.56 7.54 -4.22
N MET A 216 8.73 7.75 -2.90
CA MET A 216 9.87 7.23 -2.16
C MET A 216 9.89 5.70 -2.20
N SER A 217 8.73 5.08 -1.99
CA SER A 217 8.60 3.62 -1.98
C SER A 217 8.98 3.00 -3.35
N PHE A 218 8.64 3.65 -4.47
CA PHE A 218 9.06 3.20 -5.80
C PHE A 218 10.52 3.54 -6.12
N ALA A 219 11.03 4.68 -5.66
CA ALA A 219 12.44 5.05 -5.82
C ALA A 219 13.38 4.05 -5.13
N ILE A 220 12.92 3.41 -4.04
CA ILE A 220 13.64 2.36 -3.34
C ILE A 220 13.31 0.97 -3.93
N GLY A 221 12.03 0.66 -4.06
CA GLY A 221 11.55 -0.66 -4.47
C GLY A 221 11.89 -1.02 -5.91
N GLY A 222 11.92 -0.04 -6.83
CA GLY A 222 12.24 -0.25 -8.24
C GLY A 222 13.68 -0.76 -8.46
N PRO A 223 14.72 -0.02 -8.02
CA PRO A 223 16.10 -0.49 -8.10
C PRO A 223 16.31 -1.81 -7.37
N LEU A 224 15.72 -1.97 -6.17
CA LEU A 224 15.82 -3.22 -5.41
C LEU A 224 15.20 -4.40 -6.17
N LEU A 225 14.07 -4.20 -6.86
CA LEU A 225 13.45 -5.21 -7.72
C LEU A 225 14.38 -5.59 -8.88
N VAL A 226 14.99 -4.60 -9.54
CA VAL A 226 15.94 -4.85 -10.63
C VAL A 226 17.16 -5.65 -10.16
N LEU A 227 17.72 -5.29 -9.00
CA LEU A 227 18.88 -5.98 -8.42
C LEU A 227 18.52 -7.42 -7.99
N THR A 228 17.39 -7.59 -7.31
CA THR A 228 17.00 -8.90 -6.75
C THR A 228 16.57 -9.90 -7.83
N LEU A 229 15.89 -9.44 -8.89
CA LEU A 229 15.39 -10.32 -9.95
C LEU A 229 16.39 -10.44 -11.13
N GLY A 230 17.10 -9.36 -11.46
CA GLY A 230 17.89 -9.23 -12.69
C GLY A 230 19.34 -9.75 -12.63
N MET A 231 19.97 -9.83 -11.46
CA MET A 231 21.42 -10.13 -11.35
C MET A 231 21.86 -11.59 -11.62
N ARG A 232 21.10 -12.37 -12.39
CA ARG A 232 21.54 -13.72 -12.82
C ARG A 232 22.44 -13.70 -14.04
N SER A 233 22.03 -12.90 -14.99
CA SER A 233 22.58 -12.87 -16.32
C SER A 233 22.32 -11.49 -16.90
N TYR A 234 23.13 -11.10 -17.87
CA TYR A 234 22.92 -9.84 -18.56
C TYR A 234 21.55 -9.79 -19.25
N ALA A 235 21.04 -10.92 -19.75
CA ALA A 235 19.72 -11.01 -20.36
C ALA A 235 18.59 -10.77 -19.33
N ASP A 236 18.70 -11.38 -18.13
CA ASP A 236 17.73 -11.18 -17.06
C ASP A 236 17.74 -9.74 -16.55
N LEU A 237 18.92 -9.13 -16.43
CA LEU A 237 19.07 -7.73 -16.02
C LEU A 237 18.39 -6.81 -17.04
N ARG A 238 18.70 -6.96 -18.33
CA ARG A 238 18.08 -6.15 -19.40
C ARG A 238 16.56 -6.30 -19.43
N ARG A 239 16.05 -7.53 -19.33
CA ARG A 239 14.61 -7.80 -19.31
C ARG A 239 13.95 -7.16 -18.10
N THR A 240 14.51 -7.36 -16.92
CA THR A 240 13.96 -6.83 -15.66
C THR A 240 13.96 -5.31 -15.67
N ALA A 241 15.09 -4.70 -16.06
CA ALA A 241 15.21 -3.25 -16.20
C ALA A 241 14.22 -2.69 -17.23
N ALA A 242 14.06 -3.33 -18.39
CA ALA A 242 13.11 -2.89 -19.40
C ALA A 242 11.65 -2.97 -18.91
N VAL A 243 11.26 -4.10 -18.31
CA VAL A 243 9.90 -4.29 -17.75
C VAL A 243 9.63 -3.26 -16.66
N ALA A 244 10.54 -3.10 -15.70
CA ALA A 244 10.41 -2.13 -14.61
C ALA A 244 10.34 -0.69 -15.14
N SER A 245 11.19 -0.33 -16.11
CA SER A 245 11.22 1.02 -16.69
C SER A 245 9.95 1.34 -17.47
N ILE A 246 9.43 0.39 -18.26
CA ILE A 246 8.16 0.58 -18.99
C ILE A 246 7.00 0.72 -18.02
N SER A 247 6.92 -0.13 -16.99
CA SER A 247 5.88 -0.02 -15.96
C SER A 247 5.97 1.31 -15.21
N ALA A 248 7.17 1.75 -14.85
CA ALA A 248 7.39 3.03 -14.18
C ALA A 248 7.01 4.22 -15.06
N ALA A 249 7.44 4.23 -16.33
CA ALA A 249 7.10 5.28 -17.28
C ALA A 249 5.59 5.40 -17.49
N LEU A 250 4.89 4.27 -17.68
CA LEU A 250 3.43 4.25 -17.82
C LEU A 250 2.72 4.68 -16.53
N GLY A 251 3.19 4.23 -15.37
CA GLY A 251 2.64 4.61 -14.08
C GLY A 251 2.79 6.11 -13.80
N VAL A 252 4.00 6.65 -13.99
CA VAL A 252 4.27 8.09 -13.86
C VAL A 252 3.46 8.89 -14.86
N ALA A 253 3.40 8.48 -16.13
CA ALA A 253 2.60 9.16 -17.15
C ALA A 253 1.12 9.24 -16.76
N SER A 254 0.55 8.18 -16.19
CA SER A 254 -0.85 8.17 -15.74
C SER A 254 -1.13 9.09 -14.54
N ALA A 255 -0.11 9.43 -13.75
CA ALA A 255 -0.18 10.36 -12.62
C ALA A 255 0.36 11.76 -12.94
N ALA A 256 0.93 11.97 -14.14
CA ALA A 256 1.70 13.15 -14.48
C ALA A 256 0.88 14.44 -14.43
N TRP A 257 -0.41 14.36 -14.77
CA TRP A 257 -1.33 15.49 -14.73
C TRP A 257 -1.50 16.08 -13.32
N TRP A 258 -1.25 15.31 -12.27
CA TRP A 258 -1.23 15.77 -10.88
C TRP A 258 0.20 15.96 -10.36
N LEU A 259 1.10 15.01 -10.65
CA LEU A 259 2.46 15.00 -10.14
C LEU A 259 3.27 16.23 -10.59
N VAL A 260 3.13 16.63 -11.86
CA VAL A 260 3.87 17.78 -12.40
C VAL A 260 3.44 19.08 -11.71
N PRO A 261 2.13 19.43 -11.62
CA PRO A 261 1.70 20.60 -10.84
C PRO A 261 2.11 20.56 -9.37
N MET A 262 2.02 19.41 -8.70
CA MET A 262 2.45 19.29 -7.30
C MET A 262 3.94 19.64 -7.15
N LEU A 263 4.79 19.14 -8.04
CA LEU A 263 6.23 19.45 -8.03
C LEU A 263 6.51 20.92 -8.32
N GLN A 264 5.73 21.55 -9.21
CA GLN A 264 5.84 22.99 -9.50
C GLN A 264 5.47 23.85 -8.28
N HIS A 265 4.49 23.41 -7.50
CA HIS A 265 4.02 24.11 -6.29
C HIS A 265 4.68 23.60 -5.00
N ARG A 266 5.84 22.94 -5.09
CA ARG A 266 6.52 22.38 -3.89
C ARG A 266 6.82 23.41 -2.81
N GLY A 267 7.01 24.68 -3.18
CA GLY A 267 7.23 25.77 -2.23
C GLY A 267 6.00 26.15 -1.40
N TRP A 268 4.81 25.67 -1.78
CA TRP A 268 3.56 25.90 -1.04
C TRP A 268 3.23 24.76 -0.09
N MET A 269 3.92 23.63 -0.23
CA MET A 269 3.73 22.47 0.63
C MET A 269 4.47 22.69 1.94
N ALA A 270 3.78 22.40 3.04
CA ALA A 270 4.37 22.57 4.35
C ALA A 270 5.53 21.59 4.57
N SER A 271 6.63 22.13 5.07
CA SER A 271 7.86 21.37 5.32
C SER A 271 7.86 20.83 6.75
N TYR A 272 7.57 19.52 6.90
CA TYR A 272 7.55 18.85 8.20
C TYR A 272 8.31 17.53 8.14
N GLY A 273 9.64 17.63 8.17
CA GLY A 273 10.51 16.49 8.44
C GLY A 273 10.31 15.94 9.84
N TRP A 274 10.44 14.63 10.00
CA TRP A 274 10.42 14.01 11.31
C TRP A 274 11.33 12.80 11.33
N LEU A 275 12.40 12.89 12.12
CA LEU A 275 13.25 11.77 12.45
C LEU A 275 12.53 10.83 13.41
N TRP A 276 12.88 9.55 13.35
CA TRP A 276 12.31 8.56 14.24
C TRP A 276 13.32 8.11 15.30
N GLN A 277 13.20 6.87 15.75
CA GLN A 277 14.07 6.25 16.73
C GLN A 277 15.44 5.91 16.12
N PRO A 278 16.48 5.90 16.96
CA PRO A 278 17.76 5.34 16.56
C PRO A 278 17.65 3.83 16.28
N LEU A 279 18.52 3.33 15.42
CA LEU A 279 18.55 1.95 14.96
C LEU A 279 18.79 0.96 16.10
N ASP A 280 19.58 1.32 17.11
CA ASP A 280 19.85 0.49 18.29
C ASP A 280 18.56 0.20 19.09
N ARG A 281 17.70 1.22 19.28
CA ARG A 281 16.40 1.07 19.93
C ARG A 281 15.44 0.25 19.08
N MET A 282 15.44 0.47 17.77
CA MET A 282 14.64 -0.33 16.84
C MET A 282 15.06 -1.81 16.88
N ALA A 283 16.37 -2.10 16.92
CA ALA A 283 16.89 -3.45 17.06
C ALA A 283 16.54 -4.08 18.42
N ALA A 284 16.61 -3.31 19.51
CA ALA A 284 16.19 -3.75 20.84
C ALA A 284 14.69 -4.12 20.89
N GLN A 285 13.84 -3.37 20.18
CA GLN A 285 12.43 -3.71 20.02
C GLN A 285 12.24 -5.02 19.25
N VAL A 286 12.97 -5.22 18.15
CA VAL A 286 12.92 -6.49 17.39
C VAL A 286 13.35 -7.67 18.25
N ALA A 287 14.37 -7.51 19.10
CA ALA A 287 14.79 -8.54 20.05
C ALA A 287 13.70 -8.92 21.07
N GLN A 288 12.77 -8.00 21.36
CA GLN A 288 11.59 -8.23 22.20
C GLN A 288 10.37 -8.72 21.40
N GLY A 289 10.51 -8.98 20.09
CA GLY A 289 9.43 -9.39 19.21
C GLY A 289 8.59 -8.23 18.66
N HIS A 290 9.07 -6.99 18.72
CA HIS A 290 8.36 -5.81 18.23
C HIS A 290 9.07 -5.22 17.01
N TRP A 291 8.56 -5.46 15.79
CA TRP A 291 9.09 -4.79 14.59
C TRP A 291 8.59 -3.35 14.43
N THR A 292 7.42 -3.04 15.01
CA THR A 292 6.82 -1.70 15.03
C THR A 292 6.14 -1.48 16.37
N GLN A 293 5.81 -0.23 16.70
CA GLN A 293 5.03 0.07 17.88
C GLN A 293 3.66 -0.60 17.81
N GLY A 294 3.24 -1.19 18.93
CA GLY A 294 1.96 -1.89 19.03
C GLY A 294 1.88 -3.26 18.34
N MET A 295 2.97 -3.74 17.70
CA MET A 295 2.99 -5.11 17.16
C MET A 295 3.07 -6.12 18.30
N PRO A 296 2.18 -7.13 18.39
CA PRO A 296 2.29 -8.16 19.42
C PRO A 296 3.59 -8.98 19.30
N PRO A 297 4.29 -9.33 20.40
CA PRO A 297 5.56 -10.09 20.36
C PRO A 297 5.48 -11.39 19.57
N ALA A 298 4.38 -12.13 19.72
CA ALA A 298 4.15 -13.37 19.01
C ALA A 298 4.10 -13.16 17.49
N VAL A 299 3.49 -12.06 17.03
CA VAL A 299 3.47 -11.70 15.60
C VAL A 299 4.89 -11.39 15.15
N GLY A 300 5.65 -10.58 15.89
CA GLY A 300 7.00 -10.21 15.48
C GLY A 300 8.01 -11.36 15.50
N ALA A 301 7.85 -12.35 16.37
CA ALA A 301 8.63 -13.58 16.33
C ALA A 301 8.38 -14.36 15.02
N VAL A 302 7.11 -14.48 14.62
CA VAL A 302 6.70 -15.15 13.37
C VAL A 302 7.14 -14.33 12.14
N VAL A 303 7.11 -12.99 12.22
CA VAL A 303 7.71 -12.10 11.20
C VAL A 303 9.20 -12.40 11.04
N GLY A 304 9.95 -12.45 12.15
CA GLY A 304 11.40 -12.69 12.12
C GLY A 304 11.75 -14.03 11.48
N LEU A 305 11.06 -15.11 11.89
CA LEU A 305 11.18 -16.42 11.25
C LEU A 305 10.86 -16.35 9.76
N GLY A 306 9.74 -15.71 9.40
CA GLY A 306 9.31 -15.54 8.03
C GLY A 306 10.31 -14.80 7.15
N LEU A 307 10.93 -13.73 7.66
CA LEU A 307 11.93 -12.96 6.93
C LEU A 307 13.16 -13.81 6.63
N VAL A 308 13.65 -14.57 7.61
CA VAL A 308 14.77 -15.51 7.42
C VAL A 308 14.40 -16.58 6.39
N MET A 309 13.21 -17.17 6.49
CA MET A 309 12.74 -18.19 5.56
C MET A 309 12.60 -17.64 4.13
N LEU A 310 12.01 -16.46 3.95
CA LEU A 310 11.88 -15.84 2.64
C LEU A 310 13.25 -15.47 2.05
N ALA A 311 14.20 -15.02 2.88
CA ALA A 311 15.56 -14.70 2.43
C ALA A 311 16.33 -15.94 1.97
N VAL A 312 16.26 -17.03 2.75
CA VAL A 312 17.05 -18.26 2.50
C VAL A 312 16.36 -19.18 1.51
N LEU A 313 15.10 -19.54 1.78
CA LEU A 313 14.33 -20.55 1.04
C LEU A 313 13.41 -19.95 -0.02
N GLY A 314 13.06 -18.67 0.11
CA GLY A 314 12.14 -18.01 -0.80
C GLY A 314 12.67 -17.94 -2.23
N ARG A 315 11.75 -17.97 -3.20
CA ARG A 315 12.03 -17.61 -4.59
C ARG A 315 12.41 -16.13 -4.69
N ARG A 316 12.97 -15.69 -5.81
CA ARG A 316 13.47 -14.30 -5.91
C ARG A 316 12.42 -13.22 -5.62
N PRO A 317 11.16 -13.33 -6.07
CA PRO A 317 10.14 -12.35 -5.70
C PRO A 317 9.86 -12.33 -4.20
N ALA A 318 9.92 -13.49 -3.52
CA ALA A 318 9.82 -13.59 -2.08
C ALA A 318 11.03 -12.95 -1.35
N ARG A 319 12.25 -13.16 -1.87
CA ARG A 319 13.46 -12.49 -1.36
C ARG A 319 13.38 -10.97 -1.52
N PHE A 320 12.84 -10.51 -2.64
CA PHE A 320 12.56 -9.10 -2.87
C PHE A 320 11.61 -8.52 -1.81
N ILE A 321 10.52 -9.19 -1.46
CA ILE A 321 9.61 -8.76 -0.37
C ILE A 321 10.39 -8.58 0.93
N ALA A 322 11.15 -9.61 1.33
CA ALA A 322 11.90 -9.58 2.58
C ALA A 322 12.92 -8.43 2.58
N ALA A 323 13.67 -8.29 1.50
CA ALA A 323 14.63 -7.20 1.34
C ALA A 323 13.95 -5.81 1.36
N PHE A 324 12.82 -5.66 0.67
CA PHE A 324 12.10 -4.38 0.61
C PHE A 324 11.47 -4.01 1.95
N ALA A 325 10.93 -4.98 2.68
CA ALA A 325 10.39 -4.79 4.02
C ALA A 325 11.49 -4.38 5.00
N VAL A 326 12.61 -5.10 5.03
CA VAL A 326 13.75 -4.81 5.92
C VAL A 326 14.39 -3.47 5.54
N LEU A 327 14.58 -3.18 4.25
CA LEU A 327 15.14 -1.89 3.83
C LEU A 327 14.21 -0.73 4.20
N SER A 328 12.90 -0.86 4.00
CA SER A 328 11.94 0.16 4.44
C SER A 328 11.96 0.33 5.96
N TRP A 329 12.09 -0.76 6.71
CA TRP A 329 12.24 -0.71 8.17
C TRP A 329 13.52 0.01 8.60
N LEU A 330 14.67 -0.30 7.97
CA LEU A 330 15.94 0.36 8.23
C LEU A 330 15.89 1.86 7.88
N LEU A 331 15.24 2.20 6.77
CA LEU A 331 15.04 3.59 6.36
C LEU A 331 14.11 4.37 7.28
N ALA A 332 13.38 3.71 8.18
CA ALA A 332 12.63 4.42 9.21
C ALA A 332 13.53 4.96 10.32
N SER A 333 14.75 4.42 10.51
CA SER A 333 15.70 4.90 11.52
C SER A 333 16.16 6.33 11.22
N HIS A 334 16.54 7.07 12.26
CA HIS A 334 17.09 8.41 12.03
C HIS A 334 18.49 8.36 11.41
N GLU A 335 19.26 7.29 11.66
CA GLU A 335 20.60 7.08 11.13
C GLU A 335 20.58 6.99 9.60
N ALA A 336 19.48 6.53 9.01
CA ALA A 336 19.31 6.54 7.57
C ALA A 336 19.51 7.93 6.94
N LEU A 337 19.08 9.02 7.61
CA LEU A 337 19.34 10.38 7.14
C LEU A 337 20.83 10.74 7.30
N TRP A 338 21.36 10.54 8.51
CA TRP A 338 22.65 11.10 8.92
C TRP A 338 23.86 10.29 8.45
N GLU A 339 23.79 8.96 8.45
CA GLU A 339 24.92 8.12 8.05
C GLU A 339 25.05 8.05 6.52
N LEU A 340 23.93 8.07 5.79
CA LEU A 340 23.93 8.11 4.33
C LEU A 340 24.08 9.53 3.77
N ARG A 341 24.18 10.54 4.63
CA ARG A 341 24.25 11.97 4.27
C ARG A 341 23.21 12.36 3.23
N LEU A 342 21.96 11.89 3.40
CA LEU A 342 20.90 12.20 2.44
C LEU A 342 20.57 13.70 2.42
N ASP A 343 20.87 14.41 3.52
CA ASP A 343 20.85 15.88 3.61
C ASP A 343 21.72 16.55 2.53
N GLN A 344 22.87 15.96 2.20
CA GLN A 344 23.78 16.48 1.19
C GLN A 344 23.35 16.17 -0.24
N LEU A 345 22.58 15.09 -0.43
CA LEU A 345 22.07 14.73 -1.76
C LEU A 345 20.92 15.62 -2.20
N SER A 346 20.06 16.01 -1.26
CA SER A 346 18.95 16.93 -1.50
C SER A 346 18.34 17.42 -0.19
N GLU A 347 18.07 18.72 -0.09
CA GLU A 347 17.33 19.32 1.03
C GLU A 347 15.95 18.66 1.24
N GLY A 348 15.36 18.11 0.17
CA GLY A 348 14.08 17.41 0.24
C GLY A 348 14.06 16.22 1.20
N PHE A 349 15.22 15.59 1.46
CA PHE A 349 15.32 14.48 2.42
C PHE A 349 15.11 14.93 3.87
N ALA A 350 15.38 16.20 4.19
CA ALA A 350 15.10 16.77 5.51
C ALA A 350 13.60 17.00 5.74
N HIS A 351 12.76 16.85 4.72
CA HIS A 351 11.31 17.06 4.79
C HIS A 351 10.51 15.75 4.86
N ILE A 352 11.20 14.62 4.89
CA ILE A 352 10.60 13.30 5.00
C ILE A 352 10.28 12.99 6.47
N GLN A 353 9.12 12.38 6.69
CA GLN A 353 8.77 11.78 7.98
C GLN A 353 9.24 10.32 7.98
N TYR A 354 10.46 10.07 8.43
CA TYR A 354 11.15 8.78 8.30
C TYR A 354 10.37 7.63 8.94
N GLN A 355 9.69 7.87 10.06
CA GLN A 355 8.81 6.89 10.70
C GLN A 355 7.77 6.28 9.74
N ARG A 356 7.32 7.04 8.72
CA ARG A 356 6.35 6.58 7.73
C ARG A 356 6.88 5.44 6.84
N PHE A 357 8.18 5.20 6.77
CA PHE A 357 8.70 4.01 6.09
C PHE A 357 8.28 2.71 6.78
N LEU A 358 7.91 2.73 8.07
CA LEU A 358 7.31 1.58 8.74
C LEU A 358 5.95 1.21 8.13
N ILE A 359 5.18 2.19 7.64
CA ILE A 359 3.93 1.94 6.91
C ILE A 359 4.22 1.12 5.65
N THR A 360 5.27 1.48 4.91
CA THR A 360 5.73 0.74 3.72
C THR A 360 6.27 -0.64 4.08
N ALA A 361 6.95 -0.80 5.22
CA ALA A 361 7.53 -2.07 5.66
C ALA A 361 6.46 -3.11 6.07
N LYS A 362 5.44 -2.70 6.83
CA LYS A 362 4.46 -3.58 7.48
C LYS A 362 3.82 -4.64 6.57
N PRO A 363 3.33 -4.31 5.34
CA PRO A 363 2.74 -5.33 4.47
C PRO A 363 3.71 -6.47 4.14
N GLY A 364 5.00 -6.16 3.93
CA GLY A 364 6.04 -7.17 3.71
C GLY A 364 6.35 -7.98 4.98
N LEU A 365 6.38 -7.34 6.14
CA LEU A 365 6.53 -8.02 7.44
C LEU A 365 5.38 -9.00 7.68
N PHE A 366 4.12 -8.59 7.43
CA PHE A 366 2.96 -9.45 7.62
C PHE A 366 2.87 -10.57 6.58
N LEU A 367 3.32 -10.35 5.35
CA LEU A 367 3.49 -11.43 4.35
C LEU A 367 4.53 -12.44 4.80
N ALA A 368 5.64 -11.99 5.40
CA ALA A 368 6.65 -12.87 5.98
C ALA A 368 6.06 -13.71 7.12
N ALA A 369 5.28 -13.11 8.01
CA ALA A 369 4.61 -13.85 9.08
C ALA A 369 3.67 -14.92 8.51
N GLY A 370 2.88 -14.57 7.50
CA GLY A 370 2.02 -15.52 6.81
C GLY A 370 2.78 -16.68 6.15
N ALA A 371 3.95 -16.40 5.55
CA ALA A 371 4.80 -17.41 4.94
C ALA A 371 5.39 -18.39 5.97
N ALA A 372 5.79 -17.90 7.15
CA ALA A 372 6.22 -18.77 8.25
C ALA A 372 5.10 -19.69 8.72
N LEU A 373 3.90 -19.15 8.97
CA LEU A 373 2.74 -19.95 9.41
C LEU A 373 2.36 -21.03 8.38
N ALA A 374 2.42 -20.71 7.09
CA ALA A 374 2.10 -21.65 6.03
C ALA A 374 3.08 -22.84 5.92
N LEU A 375 4.25 -22.74 6.53
CA LEU A 375 5.24 -23.82 6.58
C LEU A 375 5.17 -24.63 7.89
N LEU A 376 4.54 -24.07 8.93
CA LEU A 376 4.32 -24.74 10.22
C LEU A 376 3.03 -25.57 10.24
N LEU A 377 2.11 -25.33 9.30
CA LEU A 377 0.86 -26.07 9.08
C LEU A 377 1.02 -27.04 7.92
#